data_AF-A0AAX6R9M0-F1
#
_entry.id   AF-A0AAX6R9M0-F1
#
_cell.length_a   1.000
_cell.length_b   1.000
_cell.length_c   1.000
_cell.angle_alpha   90.00
_cell.angle_beta   90.00
_cell.angle_gamma   90.00
#
_symmetry.space_group_name_H-M   'P 1'
#
loop_
_entity.id
_entity.type
_entity.pdbx_description
1 polymer ?
#
loop_
_entity_poly.entity_id
_entity_poly.type
_entity_poly.pdbx_seq_one_letter_code
_entity_poly.pdbx_strand_id
1 'polypeptide(L)'
;MAALWRRLPQPGTLPAALARPMGRREASLGADLGAAVRVRFAPSPTGFLHLGGLRTALYNYIFAKKHQGSFILRLEDTDQTRLVPGAAENIEDMLEWAGIPPDESPRRGGPSGPYQQSQRLELYAQATDALLQTGAAYPCFCSPLRLELLKKEALRSHQTPRYDNRCRDLSQKQVAQKLATNPKPAIRFRLEEEAPAFQDLVFGWNRHQVASVEGDPVILKSDGFPTYHLACVVDDHHMGISHVLRGSEWLVSTSKHLLLYQALGWQPPRFAHLPLLLNGDGSKLSKRQGDIFLEHFAAAGFLPDALLDIITNSGSGFPENQMGRTLPELITQFDLTRITCHSALLDLQKLPEFNRASSDPLPACSSRTWCTDLAVRPSSDLRLLPLREPSCCPHFVDEDPQPPSGCAASCRHLAGQASHSGLYGPRAHRLLPHTLPAFCARTKAAPQNGLASE
;
A
#
# COMPACT_ATOMS: atom_id res chain seq x y z
N MET A 1 -25.76 61.24 -37.58
CA MET A 1 -25.70 59.77 -37.73
C MET A 1 -24.39 59.45 -38.43
N ALA A 2 -23.60 58.43 -38.09
CA ALA A 2 -23.64 57.56 -36.91
C ALA A 2 -22.20 57.21 -36.52
N ALA A 3 -22.04 56.87 -35.24
CA ALA A 3 -20.86 56.23 -34.68
C ALA A 3 -20.45 54.95 -35.43
N LEU A 4 -19.15 54.62 -35.42
CA LEU A 4 -18.59 53.30 -35.04
C LEU A 4 -17.05 53.28 -35.20
N TRP A 5 -16.39 52.36 -34.47
CA TRP A 5 -14.94 52.05 -34.49
C TRP A 5 -13.97 53.15 -34.04
N ARG A 6 -13.82 53.29 -32.71
CA ARG A 6 -12.62 53.87 -32.08
C ARG A 6 -11.96 52.85 -31.14
N ARG A 7 -10.63 52.75 -31.28
CA ARG A 7 -9.62 52.33 -30.27
C ARG A 7 -9.41 50.82 -30.03
N LEU A 8 -8.40 50.30 -30.73
CA LEU A 8 -7.42 49.37 -30.17
C LEU A 8 -6.71 50.00 -28.94
N PRO A 9 -6.39 49.24 -27.89
CA PRO A 9 -5.36 49.58 -26.91
C PRO A 9 -4.03 48.83 -27.14
N GLN A 10 -2.92 49.53 -26.95
CA GLN A 10 -1.56 49.00 -26.85
C GLN A 10 -1.31 48.33 -25.47
N PRO A 11 -0.25 47.51 -25.30
CA PRO A 11 -0.07 46.69 -24.10
C PRO A 11 0.47 47.50 -22.91
N GLY A 12 -0.04 47.19 -21.71
CA GLY A 12 0.42 47.78 -20.46
C GLY A 12 0.25 46.85 -19.27
N THR A 13 1.37 46.56 -18.60
CA THR A 13 1.50 46.19 -17.17
C THR A 13 0.38 45.39 -16.49
N LEU A 14 0.62 44.10 -16.28
CA LEU A 14 -0.15 43.25 -15.36
C LEU A 14 -0.05 43.77 -13.91
N PRO A 15 -1.16 43.97 -13.18
CA PRO A 15 -1.14 44.17 -11.74
C PRO A 15 -0.90 42.83 -11.03
N ALA A 16 0.07 42.78 -10.13
CA ALA A 16 0.26 41.65 -9.22
C ALA A 16 -0.84 41.61 -8.16
N ALA A 17 -1.98 40.99 -8.48
CA ALA A 17 -3.04 40.69 -7.53
C ALA A 17 -2.75 39.36 -6.81
N LEU A 18 -2.38 39.46 -5.53
CA LEU A 18 -1.98 38.36 -4.67
C LEU A 18 -3.01 37.22 -4.60
N ALA A 19 -2.52 35.99 -4.69
CA ALA A 19 -3.31 34.80 -4.47
C ALA A 19 -3.90 34.79 -3.04
N ARG A 20 -5.24 34.82 -2.94
CA ARG A 20 -5.95 34.40 -1.73
C ARG A 20 -6.31 32.92 -1.88
N PRO A 21 -6.10 32.07 -0.86
CA PRO A 21 -6.66 30.73 -0.88
C PRO A 21 -8.18 30.85 -0.74
N MET A 22 -8.92 30.70 -1.84
CA MET A 22 -10.34 30.39 -1.74
C MET A 22 -10.46 29.00 -1.11
N GLY A 23 -10.96 28.92 0.11
CA GLY A 23 -11.23 27.65 0.77
C GLY A 23 -12.12 26.80 -0.13
N ARG A 24 -11.64 25.63 -0.55
CA ARG A 24 -12.45 24.69 -1.35
C ARG A 24 -13.65 24.29 -0.50
N ARG A 25 -14.86 24.46 -1.03
CA ARG A 25 -16.05 23.86 -0.43
C ARG A 25 -16.10 22.39 -0.86
N GLU A 26 -16.28 21.49 0.10
CA GLU A 26 -16.37 20.04 -0.12
C GLU A 26 -17.40 19.66 -1.21
N ALA A 27 -18.44 20.48 -1.41
CA ALA A 27 -19.41 20.33 -2.50
C ALA A 27 -18.80 20.28 -3.93
N SER A 28 -17.61 20.86 -4.17
CA SER A 28 -16.95 20.74 -5.48
C SER A 28 -16.11 19.45 -5.64
N LEU A 29 -16.03 18.61 -4.60
CA LEU A 29 -15.40 17.28 -4.65
C LEU A 29 -16.37 16.18 -5.07
N GLY A 30 -17.68 16.41 -5.04
CA GLY A 30 -18.62 15.57 -5.79
C GLY A 30 -18.22 15.53 -7.26
N ALA A 31 -18.37 14.38 -7.91
CA ALA A 31 -18.27 14.32 -9.37
C ALA A 31 -19.33 15.25 -10.00
N ASP A 32 -19.12 15.66 -11.25
CA ASP A 32 -19.98 16.63 -11.91
C ASP A 32 -21.45 16.21 -11.81
N LEU A 33 -22.31 17.18 -11.45
CA LEU A 33 -23.68 17.01 -10.93
C LEU A 33 -24.48 15.89 -11.64
N GLY A 34 -24.39 14.67 -11.11
CA GLY A 34 -25.08 13.48 -11.64
C GLY A 34 -24.26 12.18 -11.63
N ALA A 35 -22.93 12.22 -11.62
CA ALA A 35 -22.09 11.02 -11.59
C ALA A 35 -21.89 10.47 -10.16
N ALA A 36 -22.07 9.16 -9.97
CA ALA A 36 -21.83 8.50 -8.68
C ALA A 36 -20.33 8.49 -8.32
N VAL A 37 -20.02 8.60 -7.02
CA VAL A 37 -18.64 8.42 -6.54
C VAL A 37 -18.25 6.95 -6.67
N ARG A 38 -17.15 6.67 -7.36
CA ARG A 38 -16.58 5.33 -7.52
C ARG A 38 -15.07 5.44 -7.36
N VAL A 39 -14.54 4.69 -6.40
CA VAL A 39 -13.12 4.72 -6.01
C VAL A 39 -12.62 3.30 -5.83
N ARG A 40 -11.30 3.13 -5.83
CA ARG A 40 -10.70 1.79 -5.77
C ARG A 40 -9.42 1.71 -4.95
N PHE A 41 -9.36 0.70 -4.10
CA PHE A 41 -8.09 0.18 -3.61
C PHE A 41 -7.55 -0.83 -4.60
N ALA A 42 -6.34 -0.57 -5.11
CA ALA A 42 -5.73 -1.34 -6.19
C ALA A 42 -4.36 -1.90 -5.77
N PRO A 43 -4.29 -2.90 -4.87
CA PRO A 43 -3.03 -3.49 -4.43
C PRO A 43 -2.54 -4.56 -5.42
N SER A 44 -1.23 -4.61 -5.65
CA SER A 44 -0.58 -5.78 -6.26
C SER A 44 -0.33 -6.85 -5.19
N PRO A 45 -0.80 -8.11 -5.35
CA PRO A 45 -0.62 -9.21 -4.39
C PRO A 45 0.82 -9.77 -4.40
N THR A 46 1.79 -8.88 -4.14
CA THR A 46 3.24 -9.14 -4.08
C THR A 46 3.75 -9.23 -2.63
N GLY A 47 2.83 -9.58 -1.72
CA GLY A 47 2.97 -9.56 -0.27
C GLY A 47 1.64 -9.13 0.38
N PHE A 48 1.54 -9.36 1.68
CA PHE A 48 0.31 -9.15 2.46
C PHE A 48 -0.04 -7.68 2.70
N LEU A 49 -1.26 -7.44 3.20
CA LEU A 49 -1.74 -6.08 3.48
C LEU A 49 -0.97 -5.48 4.66
N HIS A 50 -0.46 -4.27 4.46
CA HIS A 50 0.35 -3.53 5.43
C HIS A 50 -0.28 -2.18 5.73
N LEU A 51 0.10 -1.56 6.86
CA LEU A 51 -0.53 -0.32 7.37
C LEU A 51 -0.65 0.82 6.34
N GLY A 52 0.35 1.02 5.48
CA GLY A 52 0.29 2.02 4.39
C GLY A 52 -0.76 1.69 3.31
N GLY A 53 -0.92 0.40 3.00
CA GLY A 53 -2.01 -0.11 2.16
C GLY A 53 -3.37 0.07 2.83
N LEU A 54 -3.49 -0.33 4.11
CA LEU A 54 -4.71 -0.14 4.91
C LEU A 54 -5.13 1.33 4.96
N ARG A 55 -4.20 2.28 5.18
CA ARG A 55 -4.52 3.72 5.12
C ARG A 55 -5.11 4.14 3.78
N THR A 56 -4.55 3.64 2.68
CA THR A 56 -5.06 3.94 1.33
C THR A 56 -6.45 3.33 1.13
N ALA A 57 -6.67 2.08 1.55
CA ALA A 57 -7.97 1.43 1.50
C ALA A 57 -9.02 2.18 2.33
N LEU A 58 -8.70 2.50 3.58
CA LEU A 58 -9.55 3.24 4.52
C LEU A 58 -9.96 4.61 3.95
N TYR A 59 -9.02 5.38 3.41
CA TYR A 59 -9.32 6.71 2.85
C TYR A 59 -10.22 6.63 1.60
N ASN A 60 -10.06 5.58 0.79
CA ASN A 60 -11.00 5.30 -0.31
C ASN A 60 -12.38 4.88 0.24
N TYR A 61 -12.43 3.99 1.23
CA TYR A 61 -13.67 3.50 1.85
C TYR A 61 -14.49 4.64 2.47
N ILE A 62 -13.90 5.45 3.37
CA ILE A 62 -14.63 6.54 4.05
C ILE A 62 -15.08 7.62 3.07
N PHE A 63 -14.29 7.94 2.04
CA PHE A 63 -14.70 8.86 0.98
C PHE A 63 -15.88 8.31 0.18
N ALA A 64 -15.85 7.01 -0.19
CA ALA A 64 -16.97 6.35 -0.86
C ALA A 64 -18.23 6.40 0.00
N LYS A 65 -18.16 5.97 1.27
CA LYS A 65 -19.33 5.92 2.16
C LYS A 65 -19.87 7.32 2.47
N LYS A 66 -19.02 8.34 2.68
CA LYS A 66 -19.45 9.74 2.89
C LYS A 66 -20.26 10.28 1.70
N HIS A 67 -19.83 9.95 0.48
CA HIS A 67 -20.49 10.39 -0.75
C HIS A 67 -21.48 9.37 -1.34
N GLN A 68 -21.90 8.35 -0.57
CA GLN A 68 -22.87 7.31 -0.99
C GLN A 68 -22.44 6.59 -2.29
N GLY A 69 -21.13 6.43 -2.47
CA GLY A 69 -20.48 5.82 -3.62
C GLY A 69 -20.01 4.37 -3.38
N SER A 70 -19.35 3.82 -4.39
CA SER A 70 -18.81 2.45 -4.39
C SER A 70 -17.32 2.41 -4.06
N PHE A 71 -16.93 1.54 -3.13
CA PHE A 71 -15.54 1.17 -2.83
C PHE A 71 -15.17 -0.16 -3.50
N ILE A 72 -14.23 -0.14 -4.43
CA ILE A 72 -13.87 -1.29 -5.28
C ILE A 72 -12.50 -1.85 -4.87
N LEU A 73 -12.37 -3.17 -4.77
CA LEU A 73 -11.08 -3.87 -4.68
C LEU A 73 -10.70 -4.41 -6.06
N ARG A 74 -9.57 -3.95 -6.62
CA ARG A 74 -8.96 -4.50 -7.85
C ARG A 74 -7.59 -5.07 -7.56
N LEU A 75 -7.34 -6.34 -7.85
CA LEU A 75 -6.03 -6.96 -7.67
C LEU A 75 -5.15 -6.72 -8.90
N GLU A 76 -4.01 -6.06 -8.70
CA GLU A 76 -3.07 -5.70 -9.77
C GLU A 76 -1.94 -6.72 -9.88
N ASP A 77 -2.27 -7.88 -10.42
CA ASP A 77 -1.44 -9.10 -10.49
C ASP A 77 -0.68 -9.28 -11.83
N THR A 78 -0.47 -8.19 -12.56
CA THR A 78 0.16 -8.19 -13.91
C THR A 78 1.66 -8.54 -13.91
N ASP A 79 2.33 -8.42 -12.76
CA ASP A 79 3.69 -8.94 -12.53
C ASP A 79 3.64 -10.32 -11.89
N GLN A 80 3.36 -11.32 -12.73
CA GLN A 80 3.29 -12.74 -12.38
C GLN A 80 4.54 -13.27 -11.65
N THR A 81 5.71 -12.65 -11.85
CA THR A 81 6.98 -13.09 -11.22
C THR A 81 7.10 -12.70 -9.75
N ARG A 82 6.27 -11.77 -9.28
CA ARG A 82 6.32 -11.20 -7.93
C ARG A 82 5.13 -11.60 -7.05
N LEU A 83 4.21 -12.42 -7.56
CA LEU A 83 3.02 -12.84 -6.82
C LEU A 83 3.40 -13.68 -5.60
N VAL A 84 2.71 -13.45 -4.50
CA VAL A 84 2.82 -14.25 -3.27
C VAL A 84 1.54 -15.08 -3.13
N PRO A 85 1.62 -16.43 -3.15
CA PRO A 85 0.44 -17.28 -2.96
C PRO A 85 -0.30 -16.95 -1.67
N GLY A 86 -1.64 -16.88 -1.72
CA GLY A 86 -2.49 -16.52 -0.58
C GLY A 86 -2.58 -15.01 -0.30
N ALA A 87 -1.74 -14.16 -0.91
CA ALA A 87 -1.78 -12.72 -0.65
C ALA A 87 -3.03 -12.04 -1.25
N ALA A 88 -3.57 -12.57 -2.35
CA ALA A 88 -4.78 -12.04 -2.98
C ALA A 88 -6.02 -12.20 -2.07
N GLU A 89 -6.19 -13.40 -1.52
CA GLU A 89 -7.27 -13.79 -0.63
C GLU A 89 -7.15 -13.04 0.72
N ASN A 90 -5.93 -13.06 1.29
CA ASN A 90 -5.60 -12.40 2.55
C ASN A 90 -5.85 -10.88 2.53
N ILE A 91 -5.51 -10.19 1.43
CA ILE A 91 -5.77 -8.75 1.30
C ILE A 91 -7.25 -8.46 1.52
N GLU A 92 -8.15 -9.29 0.98
CA GLU A 92 -9.58 -9.12 1.14
C GLU A 92 -10.07 -9.56 2.53
N ASP A 93 -9.55 -10.68 3.06
CA ASP A 93 -9.87 -11.12 4.43
C ASP A 93 -9.48 -10.06 5.48
N MET A 94 -8.36 -9.37 5.28
CA MET A 94 -7.90 -8.30 6.16
C MET A 94 -8.67 -6.98 5.98
N LEU A 95 -9.31 -6.74 4.83
CA LEU A 95 -10.24 -5.61 4.66
C LEU A 95 -11.59 -5.88 5.34
N GLU A 96 -12.11 -7.12 5.23
CA GLU A 96 -13.31 -7.57 5.96
C GLU A 96 -13.05 -7.54 7.48
N TRP A 97 -11.91 -8.08 7.95
CA TRP A 97 -11.52 -8.01 9.37
C TRP A 97 -11.35 -6.57 9.89
N ALA A 98 -10.80 -5.68 9.06
CA ALA A 98 -10.67 -4.25 9.39
C ALA A 98 -11.99 -3.46 9.30
N GLY A 99 -13.13 -4.09 9.05
CA GLY A 99 -14.44 -3.44 8.99
C GLY A 99 -14.66 -2.56 7.74
N ILE A 100 -13.80 -2.68 6.72
CA ILE A 100 -13.86 -1.88 5.48
C ILE A 100 -14.08 -2.74 4.22
N PRO A 101 -15.17 -3.55 4.17
CA PRO A 101 -15.40 -4.48 3.08
C PRO A 101 -15.61 -3.77 1.73
N PRO A 102 -15.07 -4.31 0.63
CA PRO A 102 -15.34 -3.80 -0.71
C PRO A 102 -16.80 -4.02 -1.12
N ASP A 103 -17.37 -3.06 -1.84
CA ASP A 103 -18.68 -3.18 -2.48
C ASP A 103 -18.59 -4.05 -3.75
N GLU A 104 -17.45 -4.00 -4.44
CA GLU A 104 -17.12 -4.79 -5.63
C GLU A 104 -15.71 -5.37 -5.50
N SER A 105 -15.54 -6.66 -5.78
CA SER A 105 -14.26 -7.36 -5.56
C SER A 105 -14.15 -8.68 -6.33
N PRO A 106 -13.00 -9.37 -6.32
CA PRO A 106 -12.87 -10.71 -6.91
C PRO A 106 -13.81 -11.75 -6.30
N ARG A 107 -14.06 -11.70 -4.98
CA ARG A 107 -14.93 -12.66 -4.26
C ARG A 107 -16.40 -12.26 -4.30
N ARG A 108 -16.70 -10.97 -4.19
CA ARG A 108 -18.07 -10.43 -4.17
C ARG A 108 -18.65 -10.25 -5.58
N GLY A 109 -17.81 -10.15 -6.59
CA GLY A 109 -18.20 -9.79 -7.95
C GLY A 109 -18.59 -8.31 -8.05
N GLY A 110 -19.36 -7.98 -9.09
CA GLY A 110 -19.81 -6.62 -9.38
C GLY A 110 -19.96 -6.36 -10.89
N PRO A 111 -20.56 -5.22 -11.29
CA PRO A 111 -20.92 -4.93 -12.68
C PRO A 111 -19.73 -4.67 -13.62
N SER A 112 -18.55 -4.36 -13.09
CA SER A 112 -17.34 -4.03 -13.87
C SER A 112 -16.26 -5.12 -13.82
N GLY A 113 -16.61 -6.32 -13.36
CA GLY A 113 -15.70 -7.47 -13.26
C GLY A 113 -15.18 -7.97 -14.63
N PRO A 114 -14.17 -8.85 -14.65
CA PRO A 114 -13.46 -9.41 -13.49
C PRO A 114 -12.63 -8.37 -12.73
N TYR A 115 -12.31 -8.61 -11.46
CA TYR A 115 -11.57 -7.67 -10.59
C TYR A 115 -10.10 -8.07 -10.37
N GLN A 116 -9.58 -9.04 -11.13
CA GLN A 116 -8.16 -9.40 -11.22
C GLN A 116 -7.64 -9.02 -12.61
N GLN A 117 -6.49 -8.34 -12.69
CA GLN A 117 -5.98 -7.84 -13.98
C GLN A 117 -5.52 -8.97 -14.91
N SER A 118 -4.98 -10.07 -14.39
CA SER A 118 -4.66 -11.27 -15.18
C SER A 118 -5.85 -11.86 -15.95
N GLN A 119 -7.08 -11.57 -15.54
CA GLN A 119 -8.32 -12.03 -16.18
C GLN A 119 -8.88 -11.03 -17.21
N ARG A 120 -8.18 -9.91 -17.46
CA ARG A 120 -8.64 -8.78 -18.29
C ARG A 120 -7.77 -8.50 -19.51
N LEU A 121 -6.91 -9.46 -19.89
CA LEU A 121 -5.89 -9.30 -20.94
C LEU A 121 -6.44 -8.80 -22.29
N GLU A 122 -7.66 -9.18 -22.66
CA GLU A 122 -8.29 -8.74 -23.90
C GLU A 122 -8.53 -7.22 -23.94
N LEU A 123 -8.96 -6.61 -22.83
CA LEU A 123 -9.17 -5.15 -22.75
C LEU A 123 -7.87 -4.38 -22.95
N TYR A 124 -6.77 -4.89 -22.39
CA TYR A 124 -5.45 -4.26 -22.57
C TYR A 124 -4.90 -4.45 -23.99
N ALA A 125 -5.20 -5.59 -24.63
CA ALA A 125 -4.86 -5.81 -26.03
C ALA A 125 -5.63 -4.83 -26.94
N GLN A 126 -6.96 -4.72 -26.79
CA GLN A 126 -7.81 -3.79 -27.53
C GLN A 126 -7.35 -2.32 -27.36
N ALA A 127 -7.05 -1.90 -26.12
CA ALA A 127 -6.52 -0.55 -25.85
C ALA A 127 -5.11 -0.35 -26.46
N THR A 128 -4.26 -1.38 -26.48
CA THR A 128 -2.95 -1.31 -27.13
C THR A 128 -3.07 -1.19 -28.65
N ASP A 129 -3.99 -1.93 -29.26
CA ASP A 129 -4.26 -1.87 -30.70
C ASP A 129 -4.80 -0.49 -31.12
N ALA A 130 -5.68 0.12 -30.32
CA ALA A 130 -6.12 1.50 -30.53
C ALA A 130 -4.95 2.50 -30.50
N LEU A 131 -4.04 2.37 -29.52
CA LEU A 131 -2.84 3.21 -29.42
C LEU A 131 -1.84 2.98 -30.58
N LEU A 132 -1.75 1.75 -31.10
CA LEU A 132 -0.93 1.43 -32.28
C LEU A 132 -1.53 2.03 -33.56
N GLN A 133 -2.85 1.99 -33.72
CA GLN A 133 -3.57 2.56 -34.87
C GLN A 133 -3.43 4.09 -34.95
N THR A 134 -3.44 4.79 -33.81
CA THR A 134 -3.24 6.25 -33.76
C THR A 134 -1.78 6.68 -33.82
N GLY A 135 -0.82 5.73 -33.75
CA GLY A 135 0.61 6.02 -33.67
C GLY A 135 1.09 6.54 -32.29
N ALA A 136 0.20 6.55 -31.29
CA ALA A 136 0.51 6.87 -29.90
C ALA A 136 1.34 5.76 -29.20
N ALA A 137 1.40 4.56 -29.78
CA ALA A 137 2.28 3.48 -29.37
C ALA A 137 3.03 2.87 -30.55
N TYR A 138 4.11 2.14 -30.28
CA TYR A 138 4.90 1.43 -31.30
C TYR A 138 5.58 0.15 -30.75
N PRO A 139 5.85 -0.84 -31.62
CA PRO A 139 6.54 -2.06 -31.23
C PRO A 139 8.04 -1.84 -31.02
N CYS A 140 8.56 -2.35 -29.90
CA CYS A 140 9.96 -2.30 -29.52
C CYS A 140 10.61 -3.68 -29.62
N PHE A 141 11.66 -3.76 -30.44
CA PHE A 141 12.44 -4.99 -30.70
C PHE A 141 13.81 -5.00 -29.99
N CYS A 142 14.00 -4.16 -28.97
CA CYS A 142 15.26 -4.08 -28.23
C CYS A 142 15.40 -5.27 -27.27
N SER A 143 16.51 -6.00 -27.34
CA SER A 143 16.76 -7.13 -26.43
C SER A 143 17.02 -6.66 -24.98
N PRO A 144 16.71 -7.48 -23.96
CA PRO A 144 17.01 -7.16 -22.56
C PRO A 144 18.49 -6.85 -22.32
N LEU A 145 19.40 -7.62 -22.93
CA LEU A 145 20.85 -7.38 -22.86
C LEU A 145 21.24 -5.98 -23.34
N ARG A 146 20.62 -5.49 -24.43
CA ARG A 146 20.85 -4.12 -24.92
C ARG A 146 20.42 -3.07 -23.89
N LEU A 147 19.25 -3.26 -23.29
CA LEU A 147 18.68 -2.32 -22.32
C LEU A 147 19.53 -2.27 -21.03
N GLU A 148 20.05 -3.42 -20.56
CA GLU A 148 20.98 -3.46 -19.44
C GLU A 148 22.34 -2.83 -19.76
N LEU A 149 22.86 -2.97 -20.99
CA LEU A 149 24.07 -2.25 -21.41
C LEU A 149 23.86 -0.72 -21.43
N LEU A 150 22.74 -0.23 -21.99
CA LEU A 150 22.38 1.19 -21.96
C LEU A 150 22.28 1.73 -20.52
N LYS A 151 21.65 0.97 -19.63
CA LYS A 151 21.50 1.33 -18.21
C LYS A 151 22.86 1.41 -17.50
N LYS A 152 23.75 0.44 -17.73
CA LYS A 152 25.11 0.45 -17.18
C LYS A 152 25.92 1.65 -17.70
N GLU A 153 25.79 1.98 -18.98
CA GLU A 153 26.49 3.12 -19.58
C GLU A 153 26.02 4.46 -19.02
N ALA A 154 24.71 4.64 -18.88
CA ALA A 154 24.13 5.83 -18.24
C ALA A 154 24.64 5.99 -16.80
N LEU A 155 24.59 4.92 -16.00
CA LEU A 155 25.10 4.93 -14.62
C LEU A 155 26.60 5.24 -14.55
N ARG A 156 27.42 4.66 -15.45
CA ARG A 156 28.86 4.94 -15.56
C ARG A 156 29.14 6.40 -15.91
N SER A 157 28.27 7.02 -16.69
CA SER A 157 28.35 8.42 -17.11
C SER A 157 27.64 9.39 -16.15
N HIS A 158 27.20 8.93 -14.98
CA HIS A 158 26.38 9.69 -14.01
C HIS A 158 25.10 10.31 -14.59
N GLN A 159 24.52 9.69 -15.63
CA GLN A 159 23.26 10.09 -16.26
C GLN A 159 22.10 9.22 -15.78
N THR A 160 20.89 9.79 -15.75
CA THR A 160 19.65 9.06 -15.46
C THR A 160 19.42 7.97 -16.51
N PRO A 161 19.33 6.67 -16.14
CA PRO A 161 19.05 5.62 -17.09
C PRO A 161 17.67 5.76 -17.71
N ARG A 162 17.60 5.86 -19.04
CA ARG A 162 16.36 5.95 -19.80
C ARG A 162 16.42 5.11 -21.07
N TYR A 163 15.26 4.76 -21.61
CA TYR A 163 15.19 4.19 -22.95
C TYR A 163 15.57 5.25 -23.99
N ASP A 164 16.28 4.84 -25.03
CA ASP A 164 16.83 5.73 -26.07
C ASP A 164 15.88 5.95 -27.25
N ASN A 165 14.60 5.60 -27.09
CA ASN A 165 13.52 5.70 -28.09
C ASN A 165 13.85 5.06 -29.46
N ARG A 166 14.84 4.16 -29.53
CA ARG A 166 15.40 3.62 -30.79
C ARG A 166 14.39 2.99 -31.75
N CYS A 167 13.27 2.46 -31.26
CA CYS A 167 12.25 1.85 -32.10
C CYS A 167 11.10 2.81 -32.51
N ARG A 168 11.12 4.07 -32.04
CA ARG A 168 10.04 5.07 -32.22
C ARG A 168 9.76 5.39 -33.68
N ASP A 169 10.80 5.50 -34.50
CA ASP A 169 10.72 5.97 -35.89
C ASP A 169 11.11 4.87 -36.91
N LEU A 170 10.83 3.60 -36.60
CA LEU A 170 11.00 2.49 -37.53
C LEU A 170 9.94 2.56 -38.64
N SER A 171 10.37 2.47 -39.89
CA SER A 171 9.47 2.36 -41.05
C SER A 171 8.65 1.06 -41.01
N GLN A 172 7.45 1.06 -41.59
CA GLN A 172 6.58 -0.11 -41.68
C GLN A 172 7.30 -1.35 -42.28
N LYS A 173 8.17 -1.14 -43.28
CA LYS A 173 9.00 -2.21 -43.86
C LYS A 173 9.98 -2.83 -42.84
N GLN A 174 10.63 -2.01 -42.02
CA GLN A 174 11.53 -2.49 -40.96
C GLN A 174 10.75 -3.19 -39.84
N VAL A 175 9.55 -2.70 -39.49
CA VAL A 175 8.67 -3.35 -38.51
C VAL A 175 8.23 -4.73 -39.01
N ALA A 176 7.75 -4.84 -40.25
CA ALA A 176 7.35 -6.11 -40.86
C ALA A 176 8.50 -7.14 -40.91
N GLN A 177 9.70 -6.69 -41.33
CA GLN A 177 10.91 -7.53 -41.31
C GLN A 177 11.27 -8.01 -39.89
N LYS A 178 11.12 -7.16 -38.87
CA LYS A 178 11.41 -7.52 -37.48
C LYS A 178 10.36 -8.43 -36.87
N LEU A 179 9.07 -8.25 -37.19
CA LEU A 179 8.00 -9.15 -36.76
C LEU A 179 8.18 -10.57 -37.29
N ALA A 180 8.70 -10.72 -38.52
CA ALA A 180 9.02 -12.03 -39.10
C ALA A 180 10.12 -12.79 -38.34
N THR A 181 11.03 -12.09 -37.64
CA THR A 181 12.11 -12.71 -36.82
C THR A 181 11.76 -12.77 -35.33
N ASN A 182 11.02 -11.78 -34.82
CA ASN A 182 10.55 -11.70 -33.44
C ASN A 182 9.06 -11.34 -33.43
N PRO A 183 8.15 -12.33 -33.36
CA PRO A 183 6.71 -12.10 -33.45
C PRO A 183 6.10 -11.49 -32.18
N LYS A 184 6.86 -11.29 -31.10
CA LYS A 184 6.38 -10.76 -29.81
C LYS A 184 7.22 -9.59 -29.29
N PRO A 185 7.23 -8.43 -30.00
CA PRO A 185 7.82 -7.21 -29.45
C PRO A 185 7.06 -6.75 -28.19
N ALA A 186 7.75 -6.02 -27.31
CA ALA A 186 7.07 -5.25 -26.27
C ALA A 186 6.53 -3.95 -26.89
N ILE A 187 5.34 -3.49 -26.50
CA ILE A 187 4.76 -2.24 -27.01
C ILE A 187 5.13 -1.09 -26.07
N ARG A 188 5.61 0.01 -26.64
CA ARG A 188 5.96 1.25 -25.92
C ARG A 188 5.00 2.36 -26.27
N PHE A 189 4.68 3.18 -25.27
CA PHE A 189 3.89 4.40 -25.44
C PHE A 189 4.81 5.56 -25.84
N ARG A 190 4.43 6.30 -26.88
CA ARG A 190 5.17 7.47 -27.39
C ARG A 190 4.86 8.66 -26.49
N LEU A 191 5.78 9.02 -25.59
CA LEU A 191 5.61 10.21 -24.76
C LEU A 191 5.68 11.49 -25.61
N GLU A 192 4.66 12.34 -25.45
CA GLU A 192 4.66 13.72 -25.91
C GLU A 192 5.38 14.63 -24.90
N GLU A 193 5.96 15.74 -25.38
CA GLU A 193 6.76 16.64 -24.54
C GLU A 193 5.92 17.39 -23.50
N GLU A 194 4.71 17.80 -23.88
CA GLU A 194 3.81 18.59 -23.05
C GLU A 194 2.66 17.75 -22.48
N ALA A 195 2.89 17.08 -21.36
CA ALA A 195 1.80 16.49 -20.59
C ALA A 195 0.85 17.59 -20.06
N PRO A 196 -0.48 17.36 -20.07
CA PRO A 196 -1.45 18.27 -19.47
C PRO A 196 -1.12 18.59 -18.00
N ALA A 197 -1.25 19.87 -17.63
CA ALA A 197 -1.26 20.25 -16.22
C ALA A 197 -2.58 19.76 -15.59
N PHE A 198 -2.51 19.28 -14.35
CA PHE A 198 -3.68 18.77 -13.63
C PHE A 198 -3.76 19.34 -12.22
N GLN A 199 -4.99 19.43 -11.70
CA GLN A 199 -5.24 19.83 -10.33
C GLN A 199 -5.44 18.59 -9.46
N ASP A 200 -4.43 18.26 -8.67
CA ASP A 200 -4.58 17.30 -7.58
C ASP A 200 -5.48 17.89 -6.48
N LEU A 201 -6.27 17.03 -5.85
CA LEU A 201 -7.18 17.43 -4.76
C LEU A 201 -6.44 17.73 -3.45
N VAL A 202 -5.25 17.15 -3.24
CA VAL A 202 -4.36 17.39 -2.10
C VAL A 202 -3.20 18.31 -2.49
N PHE A 203 -2.41 17.92 -3.49
CA PHE A 203 -1.18 18.63 -3.89
C PHE A 203 -1.39 19.84 -4.81
N GLY A 204 -2.63 20.17 -5.19
CA GLY A 204 -2.94 21.32 -6.03
C GLY A 204 -2.47 21.17 -7.49
N TRP A 205 -2.18 22.29 -8.15
CA TRP A 205 -1.77 22.29 -9.56
C TRP A 205 -0.37 21.70 -9.76
N ASN A 206 -0.27 20.67 -10.59
CA ASN A 206 0.96 19.96 -10.91
C ASN A 206 1.17 19.87 -12.43
N ARG A 207 2.43 19.97 -12.86
CA ARG A 207 2.87 19.76 -14.25
C ARG A 207 4.25 19.11 -14.25
N HIS A 208 4.41 17.99 -14.94
CA HIS A 208 5.69 17.28 -15.05
C HIS A 208 6.01 17.00 -16.53
N GLN A 209 7.21 17.40 -16.97
CA GLN A 209 7.72 17.11 -18.31
C GLN A 209 8.32 15.70 -18.36
N VAL A 210 7.46 14.68 -18.36
CA VAL A 210 7.90 13.28 -18.23
C VAL A 210 8.82 12.84 -19.39
N ALA A 211 8.61 13.35 -20.60
CA ALA A 211 9.41 13.01 -21.78
C ALA A 211 10.84 13.61 -21.79
N SER A 212 11.12 14.66 -21.00
CA SER A 212 12.47 15.22 -20.93
C SER A 212 13.38 14.42 -19.98
N VAL A 213 12.79 13.70 -19.02
CA VAL A 213 13.49 12.90 -18.00
C VAL A 213 13.50 11.40 -18.34
N GLU A 214 12.36 10.84 -18.76
CA GLU A 214 12.19 9.43 -19.06
C GLU A 214 12.21 9.15 -20.57
N GLY A 215 12.47 7.90 -20.94
CA GLY A 215 12.27 7.39 -22.30
C GLY A 215 10.92 6.68 -22.40
N ASP A 216 10.45 6.43 -23.62
CA ASP A 216 9.14 5.84 -23.91
C ASP A 216 8.88 4.56 -23.09
N PRO A 217 7.89 4.55 -22.16
CA PRO A 217 7.68 3.43 -21.25
C PRO A 217 7.04 2.25 -21.98
N VAL A 218 7.32 1.04 -21.49
CA VAL A 218 6.59 -0.15 -21.93
C VAL A 218 5.17 -0.11 -21.35
N ILE A 219 4.17 -0.32 -22.21
CA ILE A 219 2.75 -0.45 -21.83
C ILE A 219 2.25 -1.88 -21.94
N LEU A 220 2.76 -2.67 -22.89
CA LEU A 220 2.49 -4.10 -23.03
C LEU A 220 3.81 -4.87 -23.14
N LYS A 221 4.01 -5.88 -22.32
CA LYS A 221 5.20 -6.74 -22.33
C LYS A 221 5.10 -7.79 -23.44
N SER A 222 6.24 -8.37 -23.83
CA SER A 222 6.33 -9.48 -24.80
C SER A 222 5.62 -10.78 -24.36
N ASP A 223 5.29 -10.91 -23.06
CA ASP A 223 4.50 -12.02 -22.52
C ASP A 223 2.98 -11.83 -22.71
N GLY A 224 2.53 -10.67 -23.20
CA GLY A 224 1.12 -10.32 -23.40
C GLY A 224 0.47 -9.62 -22.20
N PHE A 225 1.14 -9.51 -21.06
CA PHE A 225 0.62 -8.76 -19.91
C PHE A 225 0.93 -7.26 -20.02
N PRO A 226 0.03 -6.39 -19.58
CA PRO A 226 0.28 -4.95 -19.52
C PRO A 226 1.33 -4.62 -18.45
N THR A 227 1.84 -3.39 -18.47
CA THR A 227 2.42 -2.77 -17.28
C THR A 227 1.35 -2.02 -16.49
N TYR A 228 1.64 -1.71 -15.22
CA TYR A 228 0.77 -0.91 -14.35
C TYR A 228 0.22 0.35 -15.04
N HIS A 229 1.03 1.06 -15.84
CA HIS A 229 0.61 2.29 -16.49
C HIS A 229 -0.57 2.11 -17.46
N LEU A 230 -0.57 1.03 -18.24
CA LEU A 230 -1.69 0.71 -19.14
C LEU A 230 -2.87 0.13 -18.36
N ALA A 231 -2.60 -0.88 -17.52
CA ALA A 231 -3.64 -1.60 -16.80
C ALA A 231 -4.46 -0.67 -15.88
N CYS A 232 -3.80 0.21 -15.12
CA CYS A 232 -4.46 1.19 -14.25
C CYS A 232 -5.36 2.15 -15.03
N VAL A 233 -4.95 2.64 -16.22
CA VAL A 233 -5.76 3.58 -17.03
C VAL A 233 -6.96 2.88 -17.66
N VAL A 234 -6.74 1.70 -18.26
CA VAL A 234 -7.81 0.89 -18.88
C VAL A 234 -8.84 0.46 -17.84
N ASP A 235 -8.41 -0.01 -16.67
CA ASP A 235 -9.35 -0.45 -15.64
C ASP A 235 -10.03 0.71 -14.90
N ASP A 236 -9.34 1.81 -14.64
CA ASP A 236 -9.98 2.99 -14.03
C ASP A 236 -11.07 3.56 -14.98
N HIS A 237 -10.87 3.51 -16.30
CA HIS A 237 -11.91 3.83 -17.29
C HIS A 237 -13.08 2.82 -17.29
N HIS A 238 -12.81 1.53 -17.50
CA HIS A 238 -13.87 0.51 -17.62
C HIS A 238 -14.63 0.23 -16.31
N MET A 239 -14.03 0.51 -15.14
CA MET A 239 -14.71 0.43 -13.84
C MET A 239 -15.47 1.73 -13.48
N GLY A 240 -15.40 2.76 -14.33
CA GLY A 240 -16.07 4.04 -14.12
C GLY A 240 -15.56 4.77 -12.88
N ILE A 241 -14.26 4.67 -12.57
CA ILE A 241 -13.65 5.33 -11.42
C ILE A 241 -13.76 6.85 -11.60
N SER A 242 -14.34 7.55 -10.62
CA SER A 242 -14.41 9.02 -10.65
C SER A 242 -13.31 9.68 -9.81
N HIS A 243 -12.80 9.00 -8.78
CA HIS A 243 -11.71 9.51 -7.94
C HIS A 243 -10.63 8.46 -7.67
N VAL A 244 -9.37 8.84 -7.88
CA VAL A 244 -8.19 8.02 -7.62
C VAL A 244 -7.45 8.58 -6.41
N LEU A 245 -7.70 7.97 -5.24
CA LEU A 245 -6.99 8.23 -3.99
C LEU A 245 -5.85 7.20 -3.86
N ARG A 246 -4.58 7.63 -3.97
CA ARG A 246 -3.39 6.74 -3.95
C ARG A 246 -2.16 7.43 -3.37
N GLY A 247 -1.13 6.68 -2.99
CA GLY A 247 0.12 7.23 -2.44
C GLY A 247 0.85 8.20 -3.38
N SER A 248 1.50 9.22 -2.81
CA SER A 248 2.16 10.31 -3.54
C SER A 248 3.39 9.90 -4.35
N GLU A 249 3.91 8.67 -4.18
CA GLU A 249 4.90 8.09 -5.08
C GLU A 249 4.41 8.00 -6.54
N TRP A 250 3.08 7.99 -6.76
CA TRP A 250 2.49 7.97 -8.10
C TRP A 250 2.22 9.34 -8.71
N LEU A 251 2.47 10.45 -7.99
CA LEU A 251 2.13 11.81 -8.43
C LEU A 251 2.73 12.12 -9.82
N VAL A 252 4.04 11.89 -9.99
CA VAL A 252 4.76 12.09 -11.26
C VAL A 252 4.24 11.18 -12.38
N SER A 253 3.83 9.94 -12.03
CA SER A 253 3.26 9.01 -13.02
C SER A 253 1.88 9.45 -13.52
N THR A 254 1.19 10.35 -12.82
CA THR A 254 -0.11 10.89 -13.26
C THR A 254 0.00 11.62 -14.59
N SER A 255 1.10 12.34 -14.87
CA SER A 255 1.32 12.95 -16.18
C SER A 255 1.44 11.92 -17.32
N LYS A 256 1.99 10.73 -17.07
CA LYS A 256 1.98 9.60 -18.03
C LYS A 256 0.58 9.02 -18.21
N HIS A 257 -0.19 8.89 -17.12
CA HIS A 257 -1.57 8.41 -17.19
C HIS A 257 -2.47 9.39 -17.96
N LEU A 258 -2.33 10.70 -17.78
CA LEU A 258 -3.09 11.73 -18.50
C LEU A 258 -2.82 11.70 -20.01
N LEU A 259 -1.56 11.51 -20.43
CA LEU A 259 -1.22 11.31 -21.83
C LEU A 259 -1.86 10.03 -22.41
N LEU A 260 -1.95 8.95 -21.63
CA LEU A 260 -2.66 7.72 -22.03
C LEU A 260 -4.18 7.96 -22.18
N TYR A 261 -4.82 8.64 -21.21
CA TYR A 261 -6.23 9.04 -21.32
C TYR A 261 -6.48 9.88 -22.58
N GLN A 262 -5.64 10.89 -22.84
CA GLN A 262 -5.71 11.75 -24.02
C GLN A 262 -5.56 10.94 -25.32
N ALA A 263 -4.56 10.05 -25.40
CA ALA A 263 -4.30 9.21 -26.59
C ALA A 263 -5.40 8.18 -26.87
N LEU A 264 -6.17 7.77 -25.85
CA LEU A 264 -7.34 6.89 -25.97
C LEU A 264 -8.66 7.66 -26.14
N GLY A 265 -8.64 8.99 -26.10
CA GLY A 265 -9.85 9.83 -26.20
C GLY A 265 -10.76 9.76 -24.97
N TRP A 266 -10.23 9.36 -23.81
CA TRP A 266 -10.98 9.11 -22.58
C TRP A 266 -10.84 10.26 -21.58
N GLN A 267 -11.89 10.50 -20.79
CA GLN A 267 -11.85 11.46 -19.69
C GLN A 267 -11.14 10.85 -18.46
N PRO A 268 -10.15 11.53 -17.87
CA PRO A 268 -9.46 11.04 -16.68
C PRO A 268 -10.30 11.25 -15.40
N PRO A 269 -10.11 10.38 -14.38
CA PRO A 269 -10.67 10.60 -13.05
C PRO A 269 -9.99 11.80 -12.35
N ARG A 270 -10.60 12.26 -11.26
CA ARG A 270 -9.96 13.24 -10.37
C ARG A 270 -8.92 12.55 -9.49
N PHE A 271 -7.74 13.14 -9.35
CA PHE A 271 -6.62 12.56 -8.61
C PHE A 271 -6.45 13.22 -7.24
N ALA A 272 -6.21 12.40 -6.21
CA ALA A 272 -5.86 12.82 -4.87
C ALA A 272 -4.67 11.99 -4.39
N HIS A 273 -3.49 12.61 -4.33
CA HIS A 273 -2.30 11.91 -3.86
C HIS A 273 -2.16 12.03 -2.34
N LEU A 274 -2.13 10.89 -1.65
CA LEU A 274 -1.97 10.78 -0.20
C LEU A 274 -0.49 10.88 0.16
N PRO A 275 -0.08 11.75 1.11
CA PRO A 275 1.32 11.81 1.55
C PRO A 275 1.80 10.47 2.12
N LEU A 276 3.11 10.24 2.11
CA LEU A 276 3.69 9.03 2.67
C LEU A 276 3.40 8.90 4.17
N LEU A 277 3.18 7.67 4.61
CA LEU A 277 3.17 7.30 6.04
C LEU A 277 4.59 6.84 6.40
N LEU A 278 5.15 7.44 7.45
CA LEU A 278 6.49 7.22 7.96
C LEU A 278 6.40 6.65 9.38
N ASN A 279 7.48 6.04 9.85
CA ASN A 279 7.66 5.70 11.26
C ASN A 279 7.80 6.97 12.10
N GLY A 280 7.61 6.88 13.42
CA GLY A 280 7.80 8.00 14.36
C GLY A 280 9.21 8.61 14.37
N ASP A 281 10.23 7.88 13.90
CA ASP A 281 11.60 8.37 13.69
C ASP A 281 11.83 9.07 12.33
N GLY A 282 10.78 9.20 11.51
CA GLY A 282 10.84 9.75 10.15
C GLY A 282 11.36 8.80 9.08
N SER A 283 11.74 7.57 9.41
CA SER A 283 12.11 6.55 8.43
C SER A 283 10.88 6.03 7.67
N LYS A 284 11.08 5.46 6.48
CA LYS A 284 9.97 4.84 5.74
C LYS A 284 9.51 3.56 6.46
N LEU A 285 8.19 3.42 6.66
CA LEU A 285 7.56 2.15 7.05
C LEU A 285 8.08 1.03 6.12
N SER A 286 8.86 0.11 6.65
CA SER A 286 9.61 -0.86 5.84
C SER A 286 9.00 -2.25 5.93
N LYS A 287 8.78 -2.91 4.78
CA LYS A 287 8.30 -4.30 4.71
C LYS A 287 9.26 -5.35 5.31
N ARG A 288 10.39 -4.92 5.87
CA ARG A 288 11.39 -5.75 6.57
C ARG A 288 11.25 -5.71 8.08
N GLN A 289 10.59 -4.69 8.61
CA GLN A 289 9.99 -4.74 9.94
C GLN A 289 8.74 -5.62 9.79
N GLY A 290 8.79 -6.87 10.28
CA GLY A 290 7.70 -7.85 10.09
C GLY A 290 6.37 -7.40 10.70
N ASP A 291 6.45 -6.45 11.63
CA ASP A 291 5.37 -5.96 12.48
C ASP A 291 4.53 -4.85 11.80
N ILE A 292 4.54 -4.75 10.45
CA ILE A 292 3.71 -3.78 9.70
C ILE A 292 2.54 -4.42 8.91
N PHE A 293 2.43 -5.75 8.93
CA PHE A 293 1.34 -6.51 8.29
C PHE A 293 0.13 -6.61 9.22
N LEU A 294 -1.08 -6.56 8.67
CA LEU A 294 -2.31 -6.53 9.48
C LEU A 294 -2.51 -7.81 10.29
N GLU A 295 -2.12 -8.96 9.75
CA GLU A 295 -2.23 -10.26 10.42
C GLU A 295 -1.40 -10.33 11.70
N HIS A 296 -0.29 -9.60 11.78
CA HIS A 296 0.50 -9.50 13.01
C HIS A 296 -0.31 -8.79 14.11
N PHE A 297 -0.97 -7.67 13.79
CA PHE A 297 -1.79 -6.94 14.75
C PHE A 297 -3.04 -7.73 15.16
N ALA A 298 -3.69 -8.40 14.21
CA ALA A 298 -4.83 -9.27 14.47
C ALA A 298 -4.44 -10.45 15.38
N ALA A 299 -3.31 -11.12 15.11
CA ALA A 299 -2.80 -12.22 15.93
C ALA A 299 -2.31 -11.76 17.31
N ALA A 300 -1.84 -10.52 17.44
CA ALA A 300 -1.47 -9.90 18.71
C ALA A 300 -2.69 -9.40 19.53
N GLY A 301 -3.91 -9.52 19.00
CA GLY A 301 -5.14 -9.15 19.71
C GLY A 301 -5.48 -7.66 19.69
N PHE A 302 -4.92 -6.88 18.75
CA PHE A 302 -5.34 -5.50 18.55
C PHE A 302 -6.70 -5.44 17.85
N LEU A 303 -7.53 -4.48 18.27
CA LEU A 303 -8.84 -4.22 17.67
C LEU A 303 -8.68 -3.53 16.30
N PRO A 304 -9.52 -3.85 15.30
CA PRO A 304 -9.45 -3.21 13.99
C PRO A 304 -9.68 -1.70 14.09
N ASP A 305 -10.66 -1.25 14.89
CA ASP A 305 -10.95 0.17 15.11
C ASP A 305 -9.74 0.95 15.64
N ALA A 306 -8.94 0.34 16.52
CA ALA A 306 -7.73 0.97 17.06
C ALA A 306 -6.66 1.21 15.97
N LEU A 307 -6.57 0.33 14.98
CA LEU A 307 -5.70 0.52 13.82
C LEU A 307 -6.25 1.61 12.88
N LEU A 308 -7.56 1.66 12.65
CA LEU A 308 -8.17 2.72 11.81
C LEU A 308 -7.99 4.10 12.46
N ASP A 309 -8.21 4.20 13.77
CA ASP A 309 -8.11 5.43 14.55
C ASP A 309 -6.65 5.93 14.63
N ILE A 310 -5.67 5.07 14.94
CA ILE A 310 -4.26 5.53 14.96
C ILE A 310 -3.78 5.97 13.56
N ILE A 311 -4.20 5.29 12.50
CA ILE A 311 -3.85 5.63 11.11
C ILE A 311 -4.43 6.99 10.71
N THR A 312 -5.67 7.28 11.12
CA THR A 312 -6.37 8.52 10.78
C THR A 312 -5.94 9.69 11.65
N ASN A 313 -5.66 9.45 12.94
CA ASN A 313 -5.12 10.45 13.88
C ASN A 313 -3.64 10.80 13.61
N SER A 314 -2.83 9.86 13.11
CA SER A 314 -1.50 10.17 12.53
C SER A 314 -1.59 10.84 11.17
N GLY A 315 -2.73 10.70 10.49
CA GLY A 315 -3.02 11.28 9.19
C GLY A 315 -3.56 12.71 9.28
N SER A 316 -3.98 13.20 8.11
CA SER A 316 -4.74 14.44 7.94
C SER A 316 -6.01 14.14 7.14
N GLY A 317 -6.97 15.07 7.11
CA GLY A 317 -8.33 14.83 6.58
C GLY A 317 -9.45 14.93 7.62
N PHE A 318 -9.15 15.33 8.86
CA PHE A 318 -10.11 15.44 9.97
C PHE A 318 -10.01 16.85 10.60
N PRO A 319 -11.03 17.31 11.37
CA PRO A 319 -11.00 18.65 11.95
C PRO A 319 -9.92 18.83 13.02
N GLU A 320 -9.63 17.78 13.80
CA GLU A 320 -8.69 17.79 14.92
C GLU A 320 -8.21 16.36 15.23
N ASN A 321 -7.20 16.23 16.09
CA ASN A 321 -6.71 14.93 16.54
C ASN A 321 -7.47 14.49 17.80
N GLN A 322 -8.01 13.28 17.76
CA GLN A 322 -8.87 12.67 18.78
C GLN A 322 -8.63 11.16 18.75
N MET A 323 -8.56 10.52 19.92
CA MET A 323 -8.53 9.06 20.04
C MET A 323 -9.95 8.52 20.32
N GLY A 324 -10.20 7.28 19.92
CA GLY A 324 -11.47 6.60 20.07
C GLY A 324 -12.48 6.90 18.96
N ARG A 325 -12.06 7.35 17.76
CA ARG A 325 -13.01 7.54 16.65
C ARG A 325 -13.53 6.21 16.13
N THR A 326 -14.85 6.07 16.12
CA THR A 326 -15.54 4.95 15.49
C THR A 326 -15.56 5.10 13.96
N LEU A 327 -15.69 3.99 13.23
CA LEU A 327 -15.77 4.03 11.76
C LEU A 327 -16.91 4.93 11.21
N PRO A 328 -18.13 5.00 11.81
CA PRO A 328 -19.15 5.98 11.42
C PRO A 328 -18.73 7.45 11.62
N GLU A 329 -17.97 7.75 12.66
CA GLU A 329 -17.40 9.09 12.87
C GLU A 329 -16.32 9.40 11.84
N LEU A 330 -15.47 8.44 11.50
CA LEU A 330 -14.50 8.59 10.42
C LEU A 330 -15.20 8.88 9.08
N ILE A 331 -16.28 8.18 8.75
CA ILE A 331 -17.07 8.41 7.53
C ILE A 331 -17.69 9.81 7.52
N THR A 332 -18.27 10.27 8.63
CA THR A 332 -18.98 11.55 8.69
C THR A 332 -18.04 12.76 8.76
N GLN A 333 -16.93 12.65 9.52
CA GLN A 333 -15.98 13.74 9.76
C GLN A 333 -14.90 13.89 8.67
N PHE A 334 -14.62 12.85 7.87
CA PHE A 334 -13.56 12.90 6.86
C PHE A 334 -13.81 13.98 5.80
N ASP A 335 -12.84 14.86 5.59
CA ASP A 335 -12.87 15.94 4.61
C ASP A 335 -11.56 15.92 3.83
N LEU A 336 -11.64 15.53 2.56
CA LEU A 336 -10.48 15.39 1.67
C LEU A 336 -9.71 16.71 1.50
N THR A 337 -10.35 17.87 1.67
CA THR A 337 -9.70 19.19 1.57
C THR A 337 -8.77 19.49 2.76
N ARG A 338 -8.90 18.73 3.86
CA ARG A 338 -8.06 18.85 5.07
C ARG A 338 -6.84 17.93 5.04
N ILE A 339 -6.64 17.15 3.98
CA ILE A 339 -5.38 16.41 3.82
C ILE A 339 -4.27 17.41 3.53
N THR A 340 -3.27 17.42 4.41
CA THR A 340 -2.04 18.20 4.28
C THR A 340 -1.05 17.52 3.33
N CYS A 341 -0.12 18.26 2.72
CA CYS A 341 0.87 17.68 1.80
C CYS A 341 2.08 17.03 2.50
N HIS A 342 2.19 17.15 3.83
CA HIS A 342 3.32 16.64 4.62
C HIS A 342 3.17 15.15 4.92
N SER A 343 4.30 14.44 5.04
CA SER A 343 4.29 13.03 5.42
C SER A 343 3.75 12.85 6.84
N ALA A 344 2.93 11.82 7.03
CA ALA A 344 2.32 11.47 8.31
C ALA A 344 3.30 10.62 9.14
N LEU A 345 3.52 10.97 10.41
CA LEU A 345 4.34 10.18 11.34
C LEU A 345 3.44 9.22 12.13
N LEU A 346 3.64 7.93 11.95
CA LEU A 346 2.95 6.87 12.69
C LEU A 346 3.79 6.42 13.88
N ASP A 347 3.27 6.68 15.08
CA ASP A 347 3.89 6.30 16.34
C ASP A 347 3.20 5.05 16.92
N LEU A 348 3.65 3.87 16.48
CA LEU A 348 3.10 2.59 16.93
C LEU A 348 3.27 2.33 18.43
N GLN A 349 4.12 3.08 19.15
CA GLN A 349 4.24 2.95 20.61
C GLN A 349 2.95 3.35 21.33
N LYS A 350 2.12 4.18 20.69
CA LYS A 350 0.81 4.62 21.21
C LYS A 350 -0.32 3.64 20.92
N LEU A 351 -0.13 2.64 20.04
CA LEU A 351 -1.19 1.69 19.68
C LEU A 351 -1.89 1.02 20.89
N PRO A 352 -1.22 0.68 22.00
CA PRO A 352 -1.90 0.18 23.21
C PRO A 352 -2.82 1.20 23.92
N GLU A 353 -2.64 2.50 23.68
CA GLU A 353 -3.54 3.57 24.16
C GLU A 353 -4.79 3.62 23.29
N PHE A 354 -4.62 3.64 21.96
CA PHE A 354 -5.70 3.52 20.99
C PHE A 354 -6.53 2.25 21.22
N ASN A 355 -5.89 1.10 21.46
CA ASN A 355 -6.58 -0.16 21.72
C ASN A 355 -7.45 -0.13 22.98
N ARG A 356 -7.03 0.60 24.03
CA ARG A 356 -7.82 0.82 25.26
C ARG A 356 -8.94 1.85 25.08
N ALA A 357 -8.77 2.80 24.15
CA ALA A 357 -9.82 3.75 23.78
C ALA A 357 -10.89 3.13 22.88
N SER A 358 -10.52 2.17 22.01
CA SER A 358 -11.43 1.44 21.13
C SER A 358 -12.11 0.24 21.79
N SER A 359 -11.58 -0.28 22.91
CA SER A 359 -12.31 -1.25 23.72
C SER A 359 -13.43 -0.53 24.47
N ASP A 360 -14.69 -0.87 24.15
CA ASP A 360 -15.85 -0.40 24.91
C ASP A 360 -15.60 -0.54 26.42
N PRO A 361 -15.94 0.46 27.24
CA PRO A 361 -16.10 0.22 28.66
C PRO A 361 -17.24 -0.78 28.81
N LEU A 362 -16.89 -2.05 29.07
CA LEU A 362 -17.83 -3.12 29.41
C LEU A 362 -18.90 -2.52 30.33
N PRO A 363 -20.21 -2.61 30.00
CA PRO A 363 -21.25 -1.96 30.78
C PRO A 363 -21.09 -2.39 32.23
N ALA A 364 -20.77 -1.41 33.09
CA ALA A 364 -20.37 -1.68 34.47
C ALA A 364 -21.42 -2.60 35.11
N CYS A 365 -21.00 -3.81 35.47
CA CYS A 365 -21.92 -4.92 35.72
C CYS A 365 -22.83 -4.61 36.91
N SER A 366 -24.00 -4.05 36.62
CA SER A 366 -24.94 -3.47 37.59
C SER A 366 -25.93 -4.49 38.15
N SER A 367 -25.59 -5.78 38.08
CA SER A 367 -26.24 -6.83 38.87
C SER A 367 -25.29 -7.99 39.14
N ARG A 368 -25.22 -8.44 40.40
CA ARG A 368 -24.30 -9.50 40.89
C ARG A 368 -24.69 -10.93 40.46
N THR A 369 -25.46 -11.09 39.39
CA THR A 369 -26.27 -12.29 39.16
C THR A 369 -25.99 -13.08 37.88
N TRP A 370 -25.13 -12.62 36.97
CA TRP A 370 -24.94 -13.23 35.63
C TRP A 370 -23.60 -13.94 35.40
N CYS A 371 -22.85 -14.29 36.46
CA CYS A 371 -21.67 -15.15 36.36
C CYS A 371 -21.94 -16.52 37.02
N THR A 372 -22.69 -17.41 36.35
CA THR A 372 -22.78 -18.82 36.79
C THR A 372 -23.17 -19.86 35.72
N ASP A 373 -23.73 -19.48 34.56
CA ASP A 373 -24.30 -20.44 33.59
C ASP A 373 -23.48 -20.62 32.29
N LEU A 374 -22.21 -21.04 32.41
CA LEU A 374 -21.43 -21.54 31.26
C LEU A 374 -20.42 -22.64 31.67
N ALA A 375 -20.88 -23.65 32.42
CA ALA A 375 -20.00 -24.71 32.95
C ALA A 375 -20.60 -26.14 33.03
N VAL A 376 -21.43 -26.59 32.08
CA VAL A 376 -21.78 -28.02 31.95
C VAL A 376 -21.89 -28.50 30.50
N ARG A 377 -20.81 -29.10 29.98
CA ARG A 377 -20.83 -30.26 29.08
C ARG A 377 -19.53 -31.08 29.27
N PRO A 378 -19.58 -32.35 29.69
CA PRO A 378 -18.40 -33.19 29.73
C PRO A 378 -18.17 -33.86 28.37
N SER A 379 -16.99 -33.64 27.78
CA SER A 379 -16.34 -34.59 26.88
C SER A 379 -14.97 -34.91 27.46
N SER A 380 -14.57 -36.18 27.44
CA SER A 380 -13.35 -36.66 28.07
C SER A 380 -12.08 -36.13 27.41
N ASP A 381 -10.98 -36.23 28.18
CA ASP A 381 -9.59 -36.07 27.74
C ASP A 381 -9.10 -34.66 27.35
N LEU A 382 -8.50 -33.93 28.31
CA LEU A 382 -7.04 -33.86 28.41
C LEU A 382 -6.58 -33.16 29.71
N ARG A 383 -5.28 -33.20 30.00
CA ARG A 383 -4.67 -32.78 31.28
C ARG A 383 -4.63 -31.26 31.46
N LEU A 384 -5.07 -30.78 32.62
CA LEU A 384 -4.94 -29.38 33.04
C LEU A 384 -3.49 -29.00 33.37
N LEU A 385 -3.02 -27.90 32.78
CA LEU A 385 -1.95 -27.06 33.33
C LEU A 385 -2.61 -25.82 33.97
N PRO A 386 -2.14 -25.32 35.13
CA PRO A 386 -2.74 -24.16 35.76
C PRO A 386 -2.34 -22.88 35.01
N LEU A 387 -3.33 -22.21 34.41
CA LEU A 387 -3.19 -20.84 33.91
C LEU A 387 -3.11 -19.88 35.10
N ARG A 388 -2.21 -18.89 35.01
CA ARG A 388 -2.19 -17.75 35.94
C ARG A 388 -3.32 -16.79 35.58
N GLU A 389 -4.12 -16.40 36.58
CA GLU A 389 -5.08 -15.31 36.44
C GLU A 389 -4.36 -13.94 36.40
N PRO A 390 -4.85 -12.96 35.61
CA PRO A 390 -4.41 -11.58 35.69
C PRO A 390 -5.13 -10.85 36.84
N SER A 391 -4.36 -10.36 37.81
CA SER A 391 -4.88 -9.59 38.95
C SER A 391 -5.27 -8.16 38.57
N CYS A 392 -6.57 -7.87 38.49
CA CYS A 392 -7.11 -6.53 38.24
C CYS A 392 -8.17 -6.12 39.30
N CYS A 393 -7.72 -5.75 40.51
CA CYS A 393 -8.47 -4.89 41.44
C CYS A 393 -7.48 -3.97 42.18
N PRO A 394 -7.79 -2.67 42.37
CA PRO A 394 -6.92 -1.75 43.09
C PRO A 394 -6.99 -1.95 44.61
N HIS A 395 -5.90 -1.63 45.29
CA HIS A 395 -5.80 -1.69 46.76
C HIS A 395 -6.85 -0.80 47.44
N PHE A 396 -7.64 -1.40 48.34
CA PHE A 396 -8.06 -0.71 49.56
C PHE A 396 -7.00 -0.98 50.63
N VAL A 397 -6.61 0.08 51.35
CA VAL A 397 -5.77 -0.01 52.54
C VAL A 397 -6.71 0.05 53.73
N ASP A 398 -6.65 -0.93 54.63
CA ASP A 398 -6.69 -0.66 56.08
C ASP A 398 -6.33 -1.88 56.93
N GLU A 399 -5.54 -1.57 57.96
CA GLU A 399 -5.28 -2.23 59.25
C GLU A 399 -4.87 -3.72 59.40
N ASP A 400 -3.85 -3.88 60.26
CA ASP A 400 -3.32 -5.11 60.86
C ASP A 400 -4.40 -5.77 61.78
N PRO A 401 -4.37 -7.09 62.01
CA PRO A 401 -3.68 -7.50 63.23
C PRO A 401 -2.90 -8.84 63.19
N GLN A 402 -1.94 -8.90 64.12
CA GLN A 402 -1.11 -10.04 64.52
C GLN A 402 -1.84 -11.40 64.69
N PRO A 403 -1.14 -12.53 64.44
CA PRO A 403 -1.68 -13.89 64.62
C PRO A 403 -1.58 -14.37 66.08
N PRO A 404 -2.26 -15.49 66.43
CA PRO A 404 -1.51 -16.54 67.12
C PRO A 404 -1.86 -18.00 66.76
N SER A 405 -0.80 -18.82 66.78
CA SER A 405 -0.70 -20.21 67.26
C SER A 405 -1.66 -21.32 66.80
N GLY A 406 -1.06 -22.42 66.31
CA GLY A 406 -1.26 -23.74 66.94
C GLY A 406 -1.86 -24.86 66.10
N CYS A 407 -1.01 -25.68 65.47
CA CYS A 407 -0.77 -27.07 65.91
C CYS A 407 0.34 -27.76 65.10
N ALA A 408 0.95 -28.78 65.70
CA ALA A 408 2.06 -29.54 65.14
C ALA A 408 1.68 -31.02 64.92
N ALA A 409 2.67 -31.81 64.45
CA ALA A 409 2.65 -33.25 64.17
C ALA A 409 2.06 -33.66 62.80
N SER A 410 2.56 -34.69 62.09
CA SER A 410 3.63 -35.64 62.45
C SER A 410 4.43 -36.18 61.24
N CYS A 411 5.56 -36.82 61.55
CA CYS A 411 6.42 -37.77 60.81
C CYS A 411 6.08 -38.12 59.35
N ARG A 412 7.00 -37.97 58.38
CA ARG A 412 8.26 -38.73 58.14
C ARG A 412 8.10 -40.19 57.67
N HIS A 413 8.70 -40.44 56.50
CA HIS A 413 9.29 -41.68 55.98
C HIS A 413 8.38 -42.87 55.63
N LEU A 414 8.47 -43.28 54.36
CA LEU A 414 9.10 -44.56 54.02
C LEU A 414 9.71 -44.48 52.61
N ALA A 415 10.85 -45.15 52.43
CA ALA A 415 11.53 -45.32 51.15
C ALA A 415 11.95 -46.80 50.99
N GLY A 416 11.95 -47.29 49.75
CA GLY A 416 12.34 -48.65 49.37
C GLY A 416 11.67 -49.00 48.04
N GLN A 417 12.35 -49.06 46.89
CA GLN A 417 13.43 -49.96 46.43
C GLN A 417 12.92 -51.26 45.74
N ALA A 418 13.77 -51.78 44.86
CA ALA A 418 13.64 -52.92 43.93
C ALA A 418 12.77 -52.65 42.67
N SER A 419 13.23 -52.69 41.41
CA SER A 419 14.30 -53.39 40.65
C SER A 419 13.93 -54.78 40.10
N HIS A 420 13.85 -54.94 38.76
CA HIS A 420 14.57 -55.98 38.00
C HIS A 420 14.47 -55.86 36.45
N SER A 421 15.58 -56.20 35.77
CA SER A 421 15.79 -56.71 34.38
C SER A 421 14.62 -56.79 33.36
N GLY A 422 14.75 -56.54 32.04
CA GLY A 422 15.89 -56.33 31.10
C GLY A 422 15.36 -55.86 29.72
N LEU A 423 15.97 -56.04 28.52
CA LEU A 423 17.27 -56.58 28.05
C LEU A 423 17.51 -56.16 26.54
N TYR A 424 18.61 -56.62 25.91
CA TYR A 424 19.01 -56.48 24.47
C TYR A 424 19.32 -55.08 23.85
N GLY A 425 20.57 -54.91 23.41
CA GLY A 425 21.02 -53.99 22.33
C GLY A 425 21.61 -54.81 21.15
N PRO A 426 22.66 -54.38 20.40
CA PRO A 426 23.40 -53.10 20.42
C PRO A 426 23.80 -52.54 19.01
N ARG A 427 24.46 -51.35 18.99
CA ARG A 427 25.55 -50.82 18.09
C ARG A 427 25.40 -49.28 17.99
N ALA A 428 26.25 -48.39 18.52
CA ALA A 428 27.72 -48.21 18.56
C ALA A 428 28.30 -47.43 17.37
N HIS A 429 28.64 -46.13 17.56
CA HIS A 429 29.99 -45.55 17.36
C HIS A 429 30.08 -44.03 17.70
N ARG A 430 30.98 -43.73 18.67
CA ARG A 430 31.85 -42.56 18.97
C ARG A 430 31.77 -41.26 18.10
N LEU A 431 31.73 -40.03 18.65
CA LEU A 431 32.74 -39.26 19.45
C LEU A 431 33.98 -38.84 18.59
N LEU A 432 34.52 -37.60 18.52
CA LEU A 432 34.51 -36.35 19.35
C LEU A 432 34.83 -35.07 18.48
N PRO A 433 34.85 -33.82 19.02
CA PRO A 433 35.00 -32.55 18.28
C PRO A 433 36.35 -31.79 18.46
N HIS A 434 36.57 -30.73 17.66
CA HIS A 434 37.63 -29.69 17.80
C HIS A 434 37.06 -28.32 17.37
N THR A 435 37.02 -27.24 18.17
CA THR A 435 38.07 -26.35 18.74
C THR A 435 38.76 -25.39 17.75
N LEU A 436 38.43 -24.10 17.90
CA LEU A 436 39.09 -22.87 17.40
C LEU A 436 40.52 -22.70 18.02
N PRO A 437 41.46 -21.90 17.43
CA PRO A 437 41.47 -20.44 17.58
C PRO A 437 41.96 -19.61 16.38
N ALA A 438 41.91 -18.28 16.54
CA ALA A 438 42.20 -17.26 15.53
C ALA A 438 43.69 -16.92 15.35
N PHE A 439 44.03 -16.22 14.26
CA PHE A 439 45.22 -15.37 14.20
C PHE A 439 44.96 -14.05 13.46
N CYS A 440 45.75 -13.03 13.80
CA CYS A 440 45.56 -11.62 13.42
C CYS A 440 46.80 -11.11 12.69
N ALA A 441 46.63 -10.32 11.62
CA ALA A 441 47.68 -9.46 11.08
C ALA A 441 47.10 -8.27 10.30
N ARG A 442 47.45 -7.05 10.74
CA ARG A 442 47.33 -5.81 9.96
C ARG A 442 48.68 -5.51 9.30
N THR A 443 48.68 -4.97 8.09
CA THR A 443 49.73 -4.04 7.65
C THR A 443 49.13 -2.93 6.79
N LYS A 444 49.53 -1.69 7.09
CA LYS A 444 49.32 -0.51 6.23
C LYS A 444 50.52 -0.38 5.30
N ALA A 445 50.31 -0.02 4.03
CA ALA A 445 51.27 0.81 3.28
C ALA A 445 50.61 1.44 2.04
N ALA A 446 50.72 2.75 1.96
CA ALA A 446 50.68 3.59 0.76
C ALA A 446 51.78 4.66 0.97
N PRO A 447 52.14 5.53 0.01
CA PRO A 447 51.70 5.63 -1.39
C PRO A 447 52.90 5.63 -2.38
N GLN A 448 52.65 5.81 -3.69
CA GLN A 448 53.54 6.61 -4.56
C GLN A 448 52.84 7.08 -5.85
N ASN A 449 53.22 8.27 -6.31
CA ASN A 449 52.69 8.93 -7.51
C ASN A 449 53.43 8.47 -8.79
N GLY A 450 52.78 8.59 -9.95
CA GLY A 450 53.42 8.46 -11.27
C GLY A 450 52.60 9.16 -12.35
N LEU A 451 53.15 10.21 -12.96
CA LEU A 451 52.60 10.96 -14.09
C LEU A 451 53.14 10.41 -15.42
N ALA A 452 52.27 10.32 -16.45
CA ALA A 452 52.55 10.37 -17.91
C ALA A 452 51.29 9.84 -18.64
N SER A 453 50.46 10.65 -19.31
CA SER A 453 50.66 11.34 -20.61
C SER A 453 50.63 10.42 -21.84
N GLU A 454 49.44 10.20 -22.39
CA GLU A 454 49.04 10.51 -23.78
C GLU A 454 47.50 10.56 -23.88
#